data_AF-A0A7C3KJQ7-F1
#
_entry.id   AF-A0A7C3KJQ7-F1
#
_cell.length_a   1.000
_cell.length_b   1.000
_cell.length_c   1.000
_cell.angle_alpha   90.00
_cell.angle_beta   90.00
_cell.angle_gamma   90.00
#
_symmetry.space_group_name_H-M   'P 1'
#
loop_
_entity.id
_entity.type
_entity.pdbx_description
1 polymer ?
#
loop_
_entity_poly.entity_id
_entity_poly.type
_entity_poly.pdbx_seq_one_letter_code
_entity_poly.pdbx_strand_id
1 'polypeptide(L)'
;MANQNKDVIKGKVQKLGNRKFKIEKGKDSEVDIDIDILEDGEYEVEKLSLVGLPDTMYDGNRITWFNNFAIKKNGQYINQKFKVTISGLLNILGKSRLVIFDGNGDPYYYTGSIINDTFELTDGDPATGKAP
;
A
#
# COMPACT_ATOMS: atom_id res chain seq x y z
N MET A 1 -9.70 -14.61 12.61
CA MET A 1 -8.65 -13.80 11.95
C MET A 1 -8.48 -14.37 10.57
N ALA A 2 -8.89 -13.66 9.52
CA ALA A 2 -8.65 -14.12 8.14
C ALA A 2 -7.14 -14.20 7.96
N ASN A 3 -6.64 -15.41 7.69
CA ASN A 3 -5.23 -15.67 7.47
C ASN A 3 -4.89 -15.07 6.10
N GLN A 4 -4.56 -13.77 6.07
CA GLN A 4 -4.10 -13.13 4.84
C GLN A 4 -2.84 -13.88 4.39
N ASN A 5 -2.95 -14.64 3.31
CA ASN A 5 -1.82 -15.36 2.76
C ASN A 5 -0.83 -14.31 2.22
N LYS A 6 0.15 -13.91 3.04
CA LYS A 6 1.14 -12.89 2.70
C LYS A 6 2.18 -13.51 1.77
N ASP A 7 1.82 -13.66 0.51
CA ASP A 7 2.72 -14.18 -0.53
C ASP A 7 3.72 -13.08 -0.92
N VAL A 8 4.95 -13.19 -0.41
CA VAL A 8 6.02 -12.22 -0.64
C VAL A 8 6.61 -12.35 -2.04
N ILE A 9 6.61 -11.23 -2.78
CA ILE A 9 7.26 -11.11 -4.09
C ILE A 9 8.67 -10.54 -3.89
N LYS A 10 9.69 -11.39 -4.06
CA LYS A 10 11.10 -11.02 -3.83
C LYS A 10 11.64 -10.12 -4.94
N GLY A 11 12.63 -9.28 -4.60
CA GLY A 11 13.37 -8.46 -5.55
C GLY A 11 12.62 -7.23 -6.09
N LYS A 12 11.47 -6.88 -5.49
CA LYS A 12 10.62 -5.74 -5.88
C LYS A 12 10.65 -4.57 -4.92
N VAL A 13 11.58 -4.59 -3.96
CA VAL A 13 11.75 -3.52 -2.99
C VAL A 13 13.20 -3.05 -3.05
N GLN A 14 13.37 -1.75 -3.27
CA GLN A 14 14.64 -1.07 -3.24
C GLN A 14 14.71 -0.18 -2.00
N LYS A 15 15.71 -0.40 -1.15
CA LYS A 15 16.00 0.48 -0.01
C LYS A 15 16.77 1.70 -0.51
N LEU A 16 16.17 2.88 -0.40
CA LEU A 16 16.76 4.15 -0.82
C LEU A 16 17.42 4.90 0.35
N GLY A 17 17.08 4.52 1.59
CA GLY A 17 17.68 5.03 2.82
C GLY A 17 17.15 4.27 4.03
N ASN A 18 17.43 4.75 5.25
CA ASN A 18 17.00 4.05 6.46
C ASN A 18 15.47 3.96 6.60
N ARG A 19 14.76 4.97 6.09
CA ARG A 19 13.30 5.11 6.18
C ARG A 19 12.58 5.15 4.83
N LYS A 20 13.35 5.21 3.74
CA LYS A 20 12.83 5.40 2.38
C LYS A 20 12.98 4.15 1.54
N PHE A 21 11.88 3.73 0.94
CA PHE A 21 11.80 2.50 0.16
C PHE A 21 11.03 2.77 -1.12
N LYS A 22 11.48 2.21 -2.23
CA LYS A 22 10.70 2.12 -3.45
C LYS A 22 10.21 0.70 -3.63
N ILE A 23 8.92 0.54 -3.89
CA ILE A 23 8.28 -0.71 -4.21
C ILE A 23 7.91 -0.68 -5.69
N GLU A 24 8.55 -1.56 -6.46
CA GLU A 24 8.32 -1.65 -7.88
C GLU A 24 7.06 -2.45 -8.19
N LYS A 25 6.41 -2.11 -9.29
CA LYS A 25 5.30 -2.89 -9.84
C LYS A 25 5.73 -4.34 -10.10
N GLY A 26 4.89 -5.28 -9.71
CA GLY A 26 5.06 -6.71 -10.02
C GLY A 26 4.58 -7.05 -11.43
N LYS A 27 3.59 -6.31 -11.94
CA LYS A 27 2.88 -6.51 -13.21
C LYS A 27 2.53 -5.17 -13.84
N ASP A 28 2.17 -5.14 -15.12
CA ASP A 28 1.85 -3.88 -15.81
C ASP A 28 0.58 -3.18 -15.34
N SER A 29 -0.33 -3.91 -14.71
CA SER A 29 -1.51 -3.33 -14.06
C SER A 29 -1.21 -2.67 -12.71
N GLU A 30 -0.02 -2.89 -12.15
CA GLU A 30 0.43 -2.33 -10.89
C GLU A 30 1.22 -1.04 -11.12
N VAL A 31 1.39 -0.24 -10.06
CA VAL A 31 2.19 0.99 -10.08
C VAL A 31 3.32 0.92 -9.07
N ASP A 32 4.39 1.65 -9.36
CA ASP A 32 5.46 1.87 -8.40
C ASP A 32 4.98 2.77 -7.25
N ILE A 33 5.47 2.49 -6.05
CA ILE A 33 5.12 3.24 -4.83
C ILE A 33 6.40 3.59 -4.08
N ASP A 34 6.51 4.84 -3.64
CA ASP A 34 7.54 5.26 -2.70
C ASP A 34 6.97 5.35 -1.28
N ILE A 35 7.72 4.84 -0.31
CA ILE A 35 7.37 4.83 1.11
C ILE A 35 8.41 5.64 1.87
N ASP A 36 7.95 6.51 2.77
CA ASP A 36 8.78 7.23 3.72
C ASP A 36 8.24 7.04 5.15
N ILE A 37 8.94 6.23 5.95
CA ILE A 37 8.57 5.95 7.33
C ILE A 37 8.91 7.16 8.20
N LEU A 38 7.95 7.67 8.96
CA LEU A 38 8.13 8.96 9.63
C LEU A 38 9.03 8.87 10.88
N GLU A 39 9.11 7.70 11.51
CA GLU A 39 9.95 7.47 12.69
C GLU A 39 11.33 6.91 12.33
N ASP A 40 12.34 7.30 13.09
CA ASP A 40 13.69 6.79 12.95
C ASP A 40 13.81 5.32 13.38
N GLY A 41 14.62 4.58 12.62
CA GLY A 41 14.83 3.16 12.86
C GLY A 41 15.35 2.44 11.62
N GLU A 42 15.67 1.17 11.83
CA GLU A 42 15.95 0.23 10.75
C GLU A 42 14.69 -0.55 10.44
N TYR A 43 14.21 -0.40 9.20
CA TYR A 43 13.01 -1.07 8.72
C TYR A 43 13.34 -1.97 7.53
N GLU A 44 12.47 -2.95 7.36
CA GLU A 44 12.41 -3.83 6.21
C GLU A 44 11.04 -3.65 5.55
N VAL A 45 10.98 -3.68 4.23
CA VAL A 45 9.73 -3.58 3.47
C VAL A 45 9.68 -4.76 2.51
N GLU A 46 8.51 -5.38 2.40
CA GLU A 46 8.25 -6.50 1.51
C GLU A 46 7.14 -6.16 0.54
N LYS A 47 7.31 -6.47 -0.74
CA LYS A 47 6.21 -6.50 -1.71
C LYS A 47 5.38 -7.76 -1.47
N LEU A 48 4.07 -7.60 -1.39
CA LEU A 48 3.11 -8.69 -1.29
C LEU A 48 2.33 -8.87 -2.60
N SER A 49 1.81 -10.07 -2.81
CA SER A 49 0.92 -10.38 -3.93
C SER A 49 -0.41 -9.63 -3.83
N LEU A 50 -0.99 -9.30 -5.00
CA LEU A 50 -2.37 -8.81 -5.12
C LEU A 50 -3.38 -9.94 -5.34
N VAL A 51 -2.91 -11.17 -5.53
CA VAL A 51 -3.77 -12.32 -5.78
C VAL A 51 -4.58 -12.65 -4.52
N GLY A 52 -5.89 -12.85 -4.70
CA GLY A 52 -6.80 -13.22 -3.61
C GLY A 52 -7.27 -12.04 -2.76
N LEU A 53 -6.89 -10.80 -3.10
CA LEU A 53 -7.49 -9.62 -2.49
C LEU A 53 -8.94 -9.44 -2.98
N PRO A 54 -9.86 -8.93 -2.14
CA PRO A 54 -11.20 -8.54 -2.56
C PRO A 54 -11.15 -7.63 -3.80
N ASP A 55 -12.01 -7.92 -4.77
CA ASP A 55 -12.10 -7.17 -6.03
C ASP A 55 -13.26 -6.16 -6.04
N THR A 56 -13.99 -6.06 -4.92
CA THR A 56 -15.19 -5.24 -4.76
C THR A 56 -15.26 -4.64 -3.37
N MET A 57 -15.72 -3.39 -3.29
CA MET A 57 -16.07 -2.68 -2.06
C MET A 57 -17.40 -3.21 -1.51
N TYR A 58 -17.70 -2.90 -0.24
CA TYR A 58 -18.96 -3.30 0.40
C TYR A 58 -20.21 -2.75 -0.30
N ASP A 59 -20.07 -1.64 -1.03
CA ASP A 59 -21.13 -1.00 -1.81
C ASP A 59 -21.25 -1.56 -3.25
N GLY A 60 -20.47 -2.60 -3.57
CA GLY A 60 -20.46 -3.28 -4.87
C GLY A 60 -19.52 -2.65 -5.91
N ASN A 61 -18.86 -1.53 -5.59
CA ASN A 61 -17.93 -0.89 -6.53
C ASN A 61 -16.66 -1.72 -6.73
N ARG A 62 -16.24 -1.93 -7.98
CA ARG A 62 -15.04 -2.72 -8.30
C ARG A 62 -13.76 -2.00 -7.86
N ILE A 63 -12.86 -2.74 -7.24
CA ILE A 63 -11.54 -2.30 -6.82
C ILE A 63 -10.50 -2.63 -7.91
N THR A 64 -9.65 -1.66 -8.21
CA THR A 64 -8.43 -1.85 -8.98
C THR A 64 -7.24 -1.61 -8.07
N TRP A 65 -6.54 -2.68 -7.70
CA TRP A 65 -5.37 -2.60 -6.82
C TRP A 65 -4.12 -2.12 -7.58
N PHE A 66 -3.36 -1.27 -6.92
CA PHE A 66 -2.14 -0.66 -7.45
C PHE A 66 -0.88 -1.35 -6.96
N ASN A 67 -0.84 -1.66 -5.66
CA ASN A 67 0.28 -2.33 -5.02
C ASN A 67 -0.16 -2.91 -3.66
N ASN A 68 0.67 -3.79 -3.10
CA ASN A 68 0.50 -4.41 -1.79
C ASN A 68 1.87 -4.67 -1.19
N PHE A 69 2.08 -4.32 0.07
CA PHE A 69 3.35 -4.38 0.78
C PHE A 69 3.20 -4.48 2.28
N ALA A 70 4.25 -4.84 3.00
CA ALA A 70 4.27 -4.80 4.46
C ALA A 70 5.56 -4.20 4.99
N ILE A 71 5.46 -3.55 6.16
CA ILE A 71 6.59 -2.96 6.87
C ILE A 71 6.92 -3.86 8.06
N LYS A 72 8.22 -4.13 8.23
CA LYS A 72 8.77 -4.89 9.35
C LYS A 72 9.86 -4.10 10.07
N LYS A 73 10.04 -4.44 11.35
CA LYS A 73 11.17 -4.01 12.19
C LYS A 73 11.63 -5.21 13.00
N ASN A 74 12.92 -5.53 12.95
CA ASN A 74 13.49 -6.73 13.59
C ASN A 74 12.77 -8.03 13.20
N GLY A 75 12.43 -8.18 11.90
CA GLY A 75 11.71 -9.35 11.38
C GLY A 75 10.21 -9.44 11.76
N GLN A 76 9.67 -8.52 12.56
CA GLN A 76 8.26 -8.50 12.94
C GLN A 76 7.48 -7.45 12.15
N TYR A 77 6.25 -7.79 11.72
CA TYR A 77 5.35 -6.81 11.13
C TYR A 77 4.93 -5.78 12.18
N ILE A 78 4.94 -4.52 11.79
CA ILE A 78 4.59 -3.42 12.68
C ILE A 78 3.54 -2.50 12.05
N ASN A 79 2.74 -1.87 12.89
CA ASN A 79 1.89 -0.74 12.53
C ASN A 79 2.67 0.54 12.88
N GLN A 80 2.98 1.34 11.87
CA GLN A 80 3.77 2.55 12.01
C GLN A 80 3.21 3.60 11.07
N LYS A 81 3.33 4.87 11.43
CA LYS A 81 2.99 5.97 10.51
C LYS A 81 4.02 6.12 9.41
N PHE A 82 3.56 6.17 8.16
CA PHE A 82 4.40 6.41 6.99
C PHE A 82 3.64 7.19 5.91
N LYS A 83 4.41 7.79 5.01
CA LYS A 83 3.91 8.43 3.79
C LYS A 83 4.03 7.48 2.62
N VAL A 84 2.99 7.46 1.80
CA VAL A 84 2.94 6.74 0.53
C VAL A 84 2.86 7.76 -0.58
N THR A 85 3.75 7.67 -1.56
CA THR A 85 3.72 8.49 -2.77
C THR A 85 3.55 7.59 -3.98
N ILE A 86 2.55 7.89 -4.81
CA ILE A 86 2.30 7.18 -6.06
C ILE A 86 2.36 8.22 -7.17
N SER A 87 3.43 8.28 -7.94
CA SER A 87 3.59 9.33 -8.96
C SER A 87 2.39 9.39 -9.92
N GLY A 88 1.74 10.56 -10.01
CA GLY A 88 0.54 10.75 -10.85
C GLY A 88 -0.76 10.23 -10.23
N LEU A 89 -0.79 9.92 -8.92
CA LEU A 89 -1.96 9.38 -8.23
C LEU A 89 -3.23 10.18 -8.48
N LEU A 90 -3.19 11.50 -8.34
CA LEU A 90 -4.37 12.34 -8.50
C LEU A 90 -4.98 12.21 -9.90
N ASN A 91 -4.14 12.05 -10.92
CA ASN A 91 -4.59 11.78 -12.29
C ASN A 91 -5.15 10.36 -12.44
N ILE A 92 -4.51 9.36 -11.82
CA ILE A 92 -4.95 7.95 -11.85
C ILE A 92 -6.30 7.78 -11.16
N LEU A 93 -6.53 8.49 -10.06
CA LEU A 93 -7.80 8.50 -9.32
C LEU A 93 -8.88 9.16 -10.18
N GLY A 94 -8.62 10.36 -10.72
CA GLY A 94 -9.61 11.09 -11.50
C GLY A 94 -10.88 11.34 -10.67
N LYS A 95 -12.00 10.69 -11.02
CA LYS A 95 -13.25 10.72 -10.25
C LYS A 95 -13.37 9.60 -9.19
N SER A 96 -12.44 8.66 -9.20
CA SER A 96 -12.41 7.51 -8.29
C SER A 96 -11.86 7.91 -6.93
N ARG A 97 -12.16 7.10 -5.92
CA ARG A 97 -11.65 7.23 -4.56
C ARG A 97 -10.48 6.27 -4.34
N LEU A 98 -9.51 6.70 -3.54
CA LEU A 98 -8.42 5.84 -3.08
C LEU A 98 -8.99 4.79 -2.12
N VAL A 99 -8.59 3.54 -2.31
CA VAL A 99 -8.98 2.39 -1.49
C VAL A 99 -7.74 1.84 -0.80
N ILE A 100 -7.85 1.55 0.49
CA ILE A 100 -6.79 0.95 1.29
C ILE A 100 -7.38 -0.13 2.21
N PHE A 101 -6.54 -1.01 2.74
CA PHE A 101 -6.95 -1.97 3.78
C PHE A 101 -6.82 -1.37 5.17
N ASP A 102 -7.67 -1.79 6.11
CA ASP A 102 -7.71 -1.35 7.51
C ASP A 102 -6.79 -2.14 8.47
N GLY A 103 -5.81 -2.87 7.92
CA GLY A 103 -4.97 -3.79 8.68
C GLY A 103 -5.64 -5.13 9.08
N ASN A 104 -6.98 -5.22 9.10
CA ASN A 104 -7.72 -6.48 9.27
C ASN A 104 -7.98 -7.19 7.93
N GLY A 105 -7.84 -6.47 6.82
CA GLY A 105 -8.03 -6.96 5.46
C GLY A 105 -9.32 -6.53 4.80
N ASP A 106 -10.04 -5.61 5.43
CA ASP A 106 -11.25 -5.06 4.87
C ASP A 106 -10.92 -3.78 4.09
N PRO A 107 -11.30 -3.70 2.81
CA PRO A 107 -11.01 -2.53 2.00
C PRO A 107 -11.97 -1.39 2.39
N TYR A 108 -11.43 -0.17 2.50
CA TYR A 108 -12.20 1.03 2.77
C TYR A 108 -11.74 2.21 1.92
N TYR A 109 -12.63 3.19 1.77
CA TYR A 109 -12.31 4.43 1.08
C TYR A 109 -11.46 5.32 1.97
N TYR A 110 -10.24 5.64 1.52
CA TYR A 110 -9.39 6.58 2.23
C TYR A 110 -10.04 7.96 2.25
N THR A 111 -10.16 8.54 3.44
CA THR A 111 -10.78 9.86 3.68
C THR A 111 -9.76 10.94 4.05
N GLY A 112 -8.49 10.56 4.21
CA GLY A 112 -7.42 11.51 4.48
C GLY A 112 -7.08 12.40 3.28
N SER A 113 -6.26 13.41 3.54
CA SER A 113 -5.82 14.33 2.49
C SER A 113 -4.76 13.68 1.60
N ILE A 114 -4.91 13.85 0.29
CA ILE A 114 -3.88 13.49 -0.70
C ILE A 114 -3.28 14.80 -1.21
N ILE A 115 -2.01 15.03 -0.94
CA ILE A 115 -1.30 16.26 -1.29
C ILE A 115 -0.07 15.89 -2.11
N ASN A 116 0.06 16.44 -3.32
CA ASN A 116 1.16 16.15 -4.25
C ASN A 116 1.37 14.65 -4.48
N ASP A 117 0.27 13.92 -4.74
CA ASP A 117 0.27 12.45 -4.91
C ASP A 117 0.73 11.64 -3.69
N THR A 118 0.88 12.29 -2.54
CA THR A 118 1.30 11.68 -1.26
C THR A 118 0.13 11.64 -0.27
N PHE A 119 0.02 10.56 0.48
CA PHE A 119 -0.93 10.39 1.56
C PHE A 119 -0.29 9.67 2.76
N GLU A 120 -0.87 9.85 3.95
CA GLU A 120 -0.37 9.27 5.19
C GLU A 120 -1.21 8.09 5.63
N LEU A 121 -0.54 6.99 5.98
CA LEU A 121 -1.12 5.78 6.55
C LEU A 121 -0.57 5.59 7.96
N THR A 122 -1.38 5.03 8.85
CA THR A 122 -1.05 4.91 10.28
C THR A 122 -0.97 3.47 10.76
N ASP A 123 -1.88 2.63 10.30
CA ASP A 123 -1.82 1.20 10.50
C ASP A 123 -1.14 0.58 9.29
N GLY A 124 -0.59 -0.64 9.43
CA GLY A 124 0.22 -1.31 8.41
C GLY A 124 -0.60 -1.73 7.20
N ASP A 125 -1.29 -0.78 6.56
CA ASP A 125 -2.33 -0.85 5.54
C ASP A 125 -1.70 -1.28 4.22
N PRO A 126 -1.69 -2.59 3.95
CA PRO A 126 -0.66 -3.14 3.09
C PRO A 126 -1.00 -2.96 1.61
N ALA A 127 -2.28 -2.90 1.23
CA ALA A 127 -2.71 -2.72 -0.14
C ALA A 127 -3.33 -1.34 -0.40
N THR A 128 -3.01 -0.78 -1.57
CA THR A 128 -3.54 0.49 -2.06
C THR A 128 -4.12 0.31 -3.45
N GLY A 129 -5.28 0.90 -3.73
CA GLY A 129 -6.03 0.75 -4.98
C GLY A 129 -7.01 1.89 -5.21
N LYS A 130 -7.92 1.73 -6.16
CA LYS A 130 -9.03 2.66 -6.38
C LYS A 130 -10.34 1.96 -6.63
N ALA A 131 -11.44 2.65 -6.33
CA ALA A 131 -12.78 2.29 -6.76
C ALA A 131 -13.59 3.57 -7.05
N PRO A 132 -14.63 3.51 -7.92
CA PRO A 132 -15.50 4.65 -8.21
C PRO A 132 -16.03 5.40 -6.98
#